data_AF-A0A3P6H4L9-F1
#
_entry.id   AF-A0A3P6H4L9-F1
#
_cell.length_a   1.000
_cell.length_b   1.000
_cell.length_c   1.000
_cell.angle_alpha   90.00
_cell.angle_beta   90.00
_cell.angle_gamma   90.00
#
_symmetry.space_group_name_H-M   'P 1'
#
loop_
_entity.id
_entity.type
_entity.pdbx_description
1 polymer ?
#
loop_
_entity_poly.entity_id
_entity_poly.type
_entity_poly.pdbx_seq_one_letter_code
_entity_poly.pdbx_strand_id
1 'polypeptide(L)'
;MVIFAFGLETANSQKKMNEKELPPHMREDNLSEETKTLISSLPWNKDFIGNLYKYKGCWYYPNTLQGVLNFEKGFKPQETDIILASFPKSGTTWLTALTIALFERLKNSSSSSDDDLHPLQSDNPHGIVPFFEFNLYL
;
A
#
# COMPACT_ATOMS: atom_id res chain seq x y z
N MET A 1 -5.40 7.22 2.40
CA MET A 1 -6.37 7.26 1.28
C MET A 1 -6.31 5.93 0.56
N VAL A 2 -7.23 5.04 0.91
CA VAL A 2 -7.70 3.93 0.08
C VAL A 2 -9.21 3.91 0.30
N ILE A 3 -10.00 4.29 -0.70
CA ILE A 3 -11.44 4.04 -0.73
C ILE A 3 -11.72 3.47 -2.11
N PHE A 4 -12.08 2.19 -2.16
CA PHE A 4 -12.79 1.66 -3.31
C PHE A 4 -14.26 2.04 -3.14
N ALA A 5 -14.72 2.98 -3.95
CA ALA A 5 -16.15 3.17 -4.16
C ALA A 5 -16.52 2.39 -5.42
N PHE A 6 -17.32 1.33 -5.27
CA PHE A 6 -18.17 0.85 -6.35
C PHE A 6 -19.62 1.10 -5.94
N GLY A 7 -20.37 1.70 -6.87
CA GLY A 7 -21.72 2.22 -6.68
C GLY A 7 -22.75 1.16 -6.32
N LEU A 8 -23.82 1.67 -5.71
CA LEU A 8 -25.02 1.02 -5.24
C LEU A 8 -25.59 -0.04 -6.20
N GLU A 9 -25.80 -1.25 -5.69
CA GLU A 9 -26.99 -2.01 -6.02
C GLU A 9 -27.41 -2.86 -4.80
N THR A 10 -28.67 -2.68 -4.41
CA THR A 10 -29.30 -3.33 -3.27
C THR A 10 -29.58 -4.79 -3.59
N ALA A 11 -28.84 -5.73 -2.98
CA ALA A 11 -29.33 -7.09 -2.78
C ALA A 11 -28.62 -7.78 -1.60
N ASN A 12 -29.48 -8.16 -0.66
CA ASN A 12 -29.29 -8.85 0.60
C ASN A 12 -28.55 -10.20 0.46
N SER A 13 -27.29 -10.29 0.89
CA SER A 13 -26.68 -11.49 1.51
C SER A 13 -25.24 -11.16 1.97
N GLN A 14 -25.07 -10.74 3.23
CA GLN A 14 -23.74 -10.46 3.80
C GLN A 14 -23.05 -11.77 4.20
N LYS A 15 -22.30 -12.38 3.27
CA LYS A 15 -21.32 -13.40 3.62
C LYS A 15 -20.10 -12.71 4.26
N LYS A 16 -19.97 -12.76 5.58
CA LYS A 16 -18.78 -12.29 6.32
C LYS A 16 -17.57 -13.08 5.81
N MET A 17 -16.61 -12.41 5.17
CA MET A 17 -15.31 -13.05 4.86
C MET A 17 -14.60 -13.42 6.16
N ASN A 18 -13.96 -14.58 6.19
CA ASN A 18 -13.22 -15.04 7.36
C ASN A 18 -11.98 -14.17 7.56
N GLU A 19 -11.76 -13.64 8.77
CA GLU A 19 -10.65 -12.71 9.08
C GLU A 19 -9.27 -13.31 8.76
N LYS A 20 -9.13 -14.65 8.83
CA LYS A 20 -7.87 -15.35 8.48
C LYS A 20 -7.61 -15.47 6.98
N GLU A 21 -8.62 -15.26 6.14
CA GLU A 21 -8.51 -15.33 4.67
C GLU A 21 -8.15 -13.97 4.05
N LEU A 22 -8.19 -12.88 4.82
CA LEU A 22 -7.87 -11.54 4.34
C LEU A 22 -6.37 -11.36 4.10
N PRO A 23 -5.94 -10.46 3.19
CA PRO A 23 -4.53 -10.05 3.10
C PRO A 23 -4.03 -9.44 4.43
N PRO A 24 -2.76 -9.64 4.83
CA PRO A 24 -2.23 -9.16 6.12
C PRO A 24 -2.50 -7.68 6.42
N HIS A 25 -2.42 -6.81 5.42
CA HIS A 25 -2.65 -5.37 5.60
C HIS A 25 -4.11 -4.98 5.88
N MET A 26 -5.06 -5.90 5.67
CA MET A 26 -6.50 -5.71 5.92
C MET A 26 -6.95 -6.36 7.24
N ARG A 27 -6.05 -7.01 7.97
CA ARG A 27 -6.36 -7.69 9.23
C ARG A 27 -6.19 -6.76 10.45
N GLU A 28 -6.52 -7.30 11.61
CA GLU A 28 -6.41 -6.66 12.94
C GLU A 28 -5.50 -7.47 13.89
N ASP A 29 -4.72 -8.42 13.36
CA ASP A 29 -3.78 -9.24 14.12
C ASP A 29 -2.41 -8.55 14.30
N ASN A 30 -1.74 -8.83 15.42
CA ASN A 30 -0.38 -8.35 15.71
C ASN A 30 -0.22 -6.81 15.81
N LEU A 31 -1.28 -6.10 16.20
CA LEU A 31 -1.21 -4.67 16.46
C LEU A 31 -0.42 -4.36 17.74
N SER A 32 0.39 -3.30 17.68
CA SER A 32 1.04 -2.72 18.86
C SER A 32 -0.01 -2.12 19.82
N GLU A 33 0.31 -2.09 21.12
CA GLU A 33 -0.58 -1.52 22.14
C GLU A 33 -0.86 -0.02 21.90
N GLU A 34 0.11 0.69 21.34
CA GLU A 34 -0.06 2.09 20.96
C GLU A 34 -1.07 2.23 19.82
N THR A 35 -0.97 1.38 18.79
CA THR A 35 -1.92 1.37 17.67
C THR A 35 -3.33 1.03 18.16
N LYS A 36 -3.49 0.02 19.03
CA LYS A 36 -4.79 -0.36 19.61
C LYS A 36 -5.41 0.80 20.39
N THR A 37 -4.59 1.47 21.21
CA THR A 37 -5.03 2.63 21.99
C THR A 37 -5.50 3.76 21.07
N LEU A 38 -4.74 4.07 20.00
CA LEU A 38 -5.14 5.07 19.03
C LEU A 38 -6.45 4.71 18.34
N ILE A 39 -6.54 3.49 17.79
CA ILE A 39 -7.73 2.96 17.10
C ILE A 39 -8.99 3.10 17.96
N SER A 40 -8.87 2.84 19.28
CA SER A 40 -10.00 2.94 20.22
C SER A 40 -10.58 4.36 20.34
N SER A 41 -9.79 5.38 20.02
CA SER A 41 -10.18 6.79 20.08
C SER A 41 -10.65 7.37 18.73
N LEU A 42 -10.44 6.65 17.62
CA LEU A 42 -10.74 7.16 16.29
C LEU A 42 -12.19 6.88 15.88
N PRO A 43 -12.80 7.76 15.06
CA PRO A 43 -14.02 7.42 14.36
C PRO A 43 -13.80 6.20 13.48
N TRP A 44 -14.72 5.23 13.53
CA TRP A 44 -14.64 4.01 12.76
C TRP A 44 -15.90 3.80 11.92
N ASN A 45 -15.77 3.02 10.85
CA ASN A 45 -16.86 2.58 9.99
C ASN A 45 -16.59 1.14 9.55
N LYS A 46 -17.59 0.43 9.05
CA LYS A 46 -17.45 -0.94 8.57
C LYS A 46 -17.78 -1.01 7.09
N ASP A 47 -16.91 -1.66 6.32
CA ASP A 47 -17.17 -1.99 4.93
C ASP A 47 -17.45 -3.50 4.76
N PHE A 48 -17.39 -3.98 3.53
CA PHE A 48 -17.62 -5.38 3.19
C PHE A 48 -16.47 -6.32 3.65
N ILE A 49 -15.29 -5.77 3.93
CA ILE A 49 -14.10 -6.51 4.37
C ILE A 49 -13.96 -6.48 5.89
N GLY A 50 -14.09 -5.32 6.53
CA GLY A 50 -13.80 -5.16 7.95
C GLY A 50 -14.00 -3.73 8.48
N ASN A 51 -13.40 -3.47 9.64
CA ASN A 51 -13.46 -2.17 10.29
C ASN A 51 -12.39 -1.23 9.70
N LEU A 52 -12.80 -0.02 9.39
CA LEU A 52 -11.98 1.08 8.92
C LEU A 52 -11.96 2.17 9.98
N TYR A 53 -10.78 2.75 10.22
CA TYR A 53 -10.59 3.80 11.20
C TYR A 53 -10.09 5.08 10.51
N LYS A 54 -10.67 6.22 10.89
CA LYS A 54 -10.37 7.51 10.26
C LYS A 54 -9.19 8.18 10.96
N TYR A 55 -8.05 8.25 10.28
CA TYR A 55 -6.83 8.93 10.76
C TYR A 55 -6.39 9.99 9.74
N LYS A 56 -6.10 11.22 10.21
CA LYS A 56 -5.67 12.37 9.37
C LYS A 56 -6.50 12.56 8.08
N GLY A 57 -7.83 12.38 8.18
CA GLY A 57 -8.75 12.57 7.06
C GLY A 57 -8.90 11.38 6.11
N CYS A 58 -8.16 10.29 6.32
CA CYS A 58 -8.20 9.07 5.51
C CYS A 58 -8.71 7.88 6.32
N TRP A 59 -9.30 6.90 5.64
CA TRP A 59 -9.76 5.63 6.23
C TRP A 59 -8.73 4.53 6.00
N TYR A 60 -8.47 3.73 7.03
CA TYR A 60 -7.46 2.66 7.03
C TYR A 60 -7.97 1.41 7.75
N TYR A 61 -7.57 0.23 7.27
CA TYR A 61 -7.64 -0.99 8.07
C TYR A 61 -6.59 -0.97 9.19
N PRO A 62 -6.77 -1.72 10.28
CA PRO A 62 -5.90 -1.64 11.44
C PRO A 62 -4.41 -1.86 11.13
N ASN A 63 -4.07 -2.94 10.42
CA ASN A 63 -2.67 -3.22 10.08
C ASN A 63 -2.09 -2.19 9.10
N THR A 64 -2.90 -1.67 8.17
CA THR A 64 -2.47 -0.55 7.31
C THR A 64 -2.20 0.71 8.14
N LEU A 65 -3.06 1.02 9.12
CA LEU A 65 -2.87 2.16 10.00
C LEU A 65 -1.60 2.02 10.84
N GLN A 66 -1.33 0.82 11.36
CA GLN A 66 -0.05 0.52 12.00
C GLN A 66 1.13 0.80 11.05
N GLY A 67 1.06 0.33 9.82
CA GLY A 67 2.07 0.60 8.79
C GLY A 67 2.31 2.09 8.56
N VAL A 68 1.24 2.88 8.51
CA VAL A 68 1.33 4.35 8.40
C VAL A 68 2.01 4.96 9.62
N LEU A 69 1.66 4.55 10.84
CA LEU A 69 2.29 5.06 12.06
C LEU A 69 3.78 4.70 12.13
N ASN A 70 4.12 3.47 11.74
CA ASN A 70 5.49 2.98 11.69
C ASN A 70 6.31 3.75 10.66
N PHE A 71 5.75 4.00 9.47
CA PHE A 71 6.35 4.84 8.44
C PHE A 71 6.57 6.28 8.95
N GLU A 72 5.55 6.90 9.56
CA GLU A 72 5.65 8.27 10.09
C GLU A 72 6.76 8.42 11.14
N LYS A 73 7.02 7.37 11.94
CA LYS A 73 8.05 7.38 12.99
C LYS A 73 9.43 6.95 12.50
N GLY A 74 9.48 6.02 11.56
CA GLY A 74 10.69 5.29 11.20
C GLY A 74 11.30 5.68 9.87
N PHE A 75 10.59 6.42 9.01
CA PHE A 75 11.10 6.79 7.70
C PHE A 75 12.21 7.83 7.80
N LYS A 76 13.35 7.53 7.15
CA LYS A 76 14.52 8.40 7.09
C LYS A 76 14.84 8.66 5.62
N PRO A 77 14.36 9.76 5.02
CA PRO A 77 14.58 10.03 3.61
C PRO A 77 16.07 10.26 3.31
N GLN A 78 16.51 9.74 2.18
CA GLN A 78 17.82 10.01 1.59
C GLN A 78 17.66 10.91 0.36
N GLU A 79 18.70 11.67 0.03
CA GLU A 79 18.69 12.58 -1.13
C GLU A 79 18.50 11.85 -2.47
N THR A 80 18.78 10.55 -2.50
CA THR A 80 18.64 9.67 -3.66
C THR A 80 17.28 8.98 -3.77
N ASP A 81 16.41 9.12 -2.76
CA ASP A 81 15.14 8.40 -2.73
C ASP A 81 14.13 9.00 -3.72
N ILE A 82 13.45 8.14 -4.47
CA ILE A 82 12.34 8.50 -5.35
C ILE A 82 11.06 7.92 -4.77
N ILE A 83 10.16 8.79 -4.30
CA ILE A 83 8.86 8.40 -3.74
C ILE A 83 7.78 8.55 -4.81
N LEU A 84 7.09 7.46 -5.11
CA LEU A 84 5.91 7.47 -5.98
C LEU A 84 4.64 7.59 -5.13
N ALA A 85 3.90 8.68 -5.35
CA ALA A 85 2.64 8.94 -4.67
C ALA A 85 1.48 8.96 -5.67
N SER A 86 0.42 8.21 -5.39
CA SER A 86 -0.81 8.20 -6.17
C SER A 86 -1.97 7.67 -5.34
N PHE A 87 -3.20 7.83 -5.84
CA PHE A 87 -4.34 7.18 -5.21
C PHE A 87 -4.45 5.72 -5.65
N PRO A 88 -4.94 4.84 -4.77
CA PRO A 88 -5.13 3.45 -5.12
C PRO A 88 -6.00 3.33 -6.37
N LYS A 89 -5.61 2.40 -7.25
CA LYS A 89 -6.27 2.12 -8.53
C LYS A 89 -6.30 3.27 -9.54
N SER A 90 -5.57 4.37 -9.33
CA SER A 90 -5.40 5.42 -10.33
C SER A 90 -4.24 5.17 -11.31
N GLY A 91 -3.87 3.90 -11.55
CA GLY A 91 -2.80 3.54 -12.49
C GLY A 91 -1.40 3.41 -11.89
N THR A 92 -1.27 3.04 -10.61
CA THR A 92 0.03 2.77 -9.95
C THR A 92 0.94 1.84 -10.77
N THR A 93 0.40 0.78 -11.37
CA THR A 93 1.19 -0.16 -12.19
C THR A 93 1.90 0.55 -13.36
N TRP A 94 1.17 1.41 -14.08
CA TRP A 94 1.74 2.16 -15.20
C TRP A 94 2.75 3.21 -14.73
N LEU A 95 2.43 3.93 -13.66
CA LEU A 95 3.33 4.92 -13.05
C LEU A 95 4.65 4.28 -12.60
N THR A 96 4.58 3.16 -11.89
CA THR A 96 5.74 2.41 -11.42
C THR A 96 6.56 1.86 -12.59
N ALA A 97 5.90 1.23 -13.58
CA ALA A 97 6.58 0.69 -14.75
C ALA A 97 7.33 1.77 -15.55
N LEU A 98 6.69 2.92 -15.81
CA LEU A 98 7.34 4.02 -16.54
C LEU A 98 8.53 4.60 -15.77
N THR A 99 8.42 4.68 -14.44
CA THR A 99 9.53 5.17 -13.58
C THR A 99 10.72 4.22 -13.65
N ILE A 100 10.49 2.91 -13.51
CA ILE A 100 11.55 1.89 -13.62
C ILE A 100 12.20 1.94 -15.00
N ALA A 101 11.39 2.00 -16.06
CA ALA A 101 11.90 2.06 -17.43
C ALA A 101 12.77 3.29 -17.69
N LEU A 102 12.40 4.45 -17.13
CA LEU A 102 13.21 5.67 -17.23
C LEU A 102 14.54 5.52 -16.47
N PHE A 103 14.49 4.99 -15.26
CA PHE A 103 15.67 4.80 -14.41
C PHE A 103 16.68 3.84 -15.05
N GLU A 104 16.22 2.69 -15.53
CA GLU A 104 17.06 1.69 -16.21
C GLU A 104 17.65 2.23 -17.51
N ARG A 105 16.89 3.03 -18.28
CA ARG A 105 17.41 3.68 -19.48
C ARG A 105 18.55 4.67 -19.16
N LEU A 106 18.44 5.45 -18.09
CA LEU A 106 19.50 6.39 -17.67
C LEU A 106 20.76 5.63 -17.24
N LYS A 107 20.60 4.50 -16.54
CA LYS A 107 21.70 3.62 -16.14
C LYS A 107 22.42 3.04 -17.38
N ASN A 108 21.68 2.47 -18.31
CA ASN A 108 22.24 1.79 -19.49
C ASN A 108 22.80 2.76 -20.53
N SER A 109 22.37 4.03 -20.57
CA SER A 109 23.04 5.05 -21.38
C SER A 109 24.48 5.34 -20.93
N SER A 110 24.86 4.86 -19.74
CA SER A 110 26.17 5.07 -19.12
C SER A 110 27.07 3.81 -19.17
N SER A 111 26.53 2.65 -19.54
CA SER A 111 27.26 1.37 -19.59
C SER A 111 26.92 0.57 -20.86
N SER A 112 27.95 0.24 -21.65
CA SER A 112 27.84 -0.44 -22.95
C SER A 112 27.68 -1.97 -22.86
N SER A 113 26.96 -2.48 -21.86
CA SER A 113 26.73 -3.92 -21.68
C SER A 113 25.27 -4.25 -22.04
N ASP A 114 25.09 -4.86 -23.21
CA ASP A 114 23.79 -5.23 -23.80
C ASP A 114 23.14 -6.50 -23.17
N ASP A 115 23.76 -7.11 -22.16
CA ASP A 115 23.37 -8.43 -21.63
C ASP A 115 22.43 -8.40 -20.41
N ASP A 116 22.08 -7.23 -19.86
CA ASP A 116 21.19 -7.15 -18.70
C ASP A 116 19.70 -7.07 -19.11
N LEU A 117 18.93 -8.09 -18.75
CA LEU A 117 17.47 -8.12 -18.93
C LEU A 117 16.80 -7.03 -18.09
N HIS A 118 15.90 -6.26 -18.72
CA HIS A 118 15.19 -5.18 -18.07
C HIS A 118 14.31 -5.72 -16.91
N PRO A 119 14.34 -5.15 -15.68
CA PRO A 119 13.61 -5.66 -14.51
C PRO A 119 12.11 -5.93 -14.72
N LEU A 120 11.45 -5.09 -15.53
CA LEU A 120 10.04 -5.27 -15.92
C LEU A 120 9.75 -6.51 -16.78
N GLN A 121 10.77 -7.16 -17.34
CA GLN A 121 10.62 -8.42 -18.10
C GLN A 121 10.63 -9.63 -17.15
N SER A 122 11.25 -9.50 -15.98
CA SER A 122 11.38 -10.58 -15.00
C SER A 122 10.36 -10.52 -13.87
N ASP A 123 9.87 -9.33 -13.51
CA ASP A 123 8.98 -9.17 -12.35
C ASP A 123 7.87 -8.13 -12.57
N ASN A 124 6.80 -8.24 -11.76
CA ASN A 124 5.72 -7.27 -11.71
C ASN A 124 6.24 -5.93 -11.14
N PRO A 125 5.81 -4.77 -11.68
CA PRO A 125 6.18 -3.46 -11.12
C PRO A 125 5.97 -3.33 -9.61
N HIS A 126 4.93 -3.95 -9.05
CA HIS A 126 4.64 -3.96 -7.61
C HIS A 126 5.56 -4.88 -6.78
N GLY A 127 6.26 -5.81 -7.43
CA GLY A 127 7.34 -6.59 -6.82
C GLY A 127 8.67 -5.82 -6.77
N ILE A 128 8.87 -4.92 -7.73
CA ILE A 128 10.09 -4.12 -7.86
C ILE A 128 10.06 -2.90 -6.92
N VAL A 129 8.91 -2.23 -6.79
CA VAL A 129 8.75 -1.05 -5.91
C VAL A 129 7.81 -1.40 -4.76
N PRO A 130 8.34 -1.62 -3.53
CA PRO A 130 7.52 -1.98 -2.38
C PRO A 130 6.71 -0.77 -1.88
N PHE A 131 5.53 -1.04 -1.32
CA PHE A 131 4.73 -0.02 -0.65
C PHE A 131 5.19 0.16 0.80
N PHE A 132 5.20 1.41 1.28
CA PHE A 132 5.59 1.71 2.65
C PHE A 132 4.63 1.06 3.66
N GLU A 133 3.34 1.35 3.53
CA GLU A 133 2.30 0.96 4.48
C GLU A 133 1.85 -0.51 4.38
N PHE A 134 2.19 -1.21 3.29
CA PHE A 134 1.76 -2.59 3.05
C PHE A 134 2.89 -3.61 3.04
N ASN A 135 4.14 -3.18 2.83
CA ASN A 135 5.29 -4.08 2.73
C ASN A 135 6.40 -3.74 3.72
N LEU A 136 6.87 -2.49 3.75
CA LEU A 136 8.08 -2.13 4.49
C LEU A 136 7.85 -1.87 5.99
N TYR A 137 6.69 -1.34 6.35
CA TYR A 137 6.40 -0.88 7.71
C TYR A 137 5.21 -1.61 8.37
N LEU A 138 4.68 -2.65 7.73
CA LEU A 138 3.51 -3.41 8.21
C LEU A 138 3.75 -4.07 9.59
#